data_AF-A0A7V2LCQ8-F1
#
_entry.id   AF-A0A7V2LCQ8-F1
#
_cell.length_a   1.000
_cell.length_b   1.000
_cell.length_c   1.000
_cell.angle_alpha   90.00
_cell.angle_beta   90.00
_cell.angle_gamma   90.00
#
_symmetry.space_group_name_H-M   'P 1'
#
loop_
_entity.id
_entity.type
_entity.pdbx_description
1 polymer ?
#
loop_
_entity_poly.entity_id
_entity_poly.type
_entity_poly.pdbx_seq_one_letter_code
_entity_poly.pdbx_strand_id
1 'polypeptide(L)'
;MIRVEEIAMHHTLRFYGRHQHKFLRLYIALAKLINIPVVGVLVRSVANTWGKRGHHGYLLSLEQAEQIIDISKSVALGPCNCRRVFRNCDAPVMAEIVVGAGVETFSEIKPGELREISKEEAKGVLRTCHEARMMHTIMRCGRDFYAICNCCTCCCVPTRLRQHYGIEYALVRNRDVVEDFRRQQL
;
A
#
# COMPACT_ATOMS: atom_id res chain seq x y z
N MET A 1 -20.14 4.80 -22.22
CA MET A 1 -20.92 5.18 -21.02
C MET A 1 -20.17 4.63 -19.82
N ILE A 2 -19.27 5.44 -19.24
CA ILE A 2 -18.55 5.09 -18.00
C ILE A 2 -19.59 5.19 -16.88
N ARG A 3 -19.80 4.12 -16.10
CA ARG A 3 -20.84 4.10 -15.06
C ARG A 3 -20.45 5.10 -13.96
N VAL A 4 -21.40 5.91 -13.52
CA VAL A 4 -21.24 6.90 -12.42
C VAL A 4 -20.67 6.27 -11.13
N GLU A 5 -20.84 4.95 -10.96
CA GLU A 5 -20.26 4.17 -9.86
C GLU A 5 -18.73 4.01 -9.94
N GLU A 6 -18.11 3.90 -11.13
CA GLU A 6 -16.64 3.84 -11.27
C GLU A 6 -15.97 5.15 -10.87
N ILE A 7 -16.61 6.29 -11.16
CA ILE A 7 -16.13 7.63 -10.82
C ILE A 7 -16.20 7.88 -9.30
N ALA A 8 -17.18 7.27 -8.61
CA ALA A 8 -17.35 7.40 -7.16
C ALA A 8 -16.42 6.47 -6.36
N MET A 9 -16.01 5.32 -6.91
CA MET A 9 -15.23 4.31 -6.20
C MET A 9 -13.86 4.78 -5.72
N HIS A 10 -13.19 5.66 -6.48
CA HIS A 10 -11.81 6.07 -6.18
C HIS A 10 -11.67 7.35 -5.36
N HIS A 11 -12.76 7.97 -4.90
CA HIS A 11 -12.67 9.27 -4.21
C HIS A 11 -11.79 9.23 -2.95
N THR A 12 -11.88 8.15 -2.17
CA THR A 12 -11.05 7.96 -0.98
C THR A 12 -9.57 7.74 -1.34
N LEU A 13 -9.30 6.87 -2.31
CA LEU A 13 -7.93 6.60 -2.78
C LEU A 13 -7.30 7.85 -3.40
N ARG A 14 -8.07 8.62 -4.16
CA ARG A 14 -7.67 9.89 -4.76
C ARG A 14 -7.33 10.94 -3.71
N PHE A 15 -8.17 11.11 -2.70
CA PHE A 15 -7.93 12.04 -1.60
C PHE A 15 -6.69 11.63 -0.78
N TYR A 16 -6.60 10.34 -0.42
CA TYR A 16 -5.42 9.80 0.25
C TYR A 16 -4.15 10.03 -0.59
N GLY A 17 -4.19 9.68 -1.88
CA GLY A 17 -3.05 9.77 -2.79
C GLY A 17 -2.51 11.19 -2.93
N ARG A 18 -3.39 12.21 -3.05
CA ARG A 18 -2.99 13.62 -3.16
C ARG A 18 -2.30 14.14 -1.90
N HIS A 19 -2.64 13.57 -0.75
CA HIS A 19 -2.11 13.99 0.55
C HIS A 19 -1.25 12.91 1.21
N GLN A 20 -0.78 11.94 0.42
CA GLN A 20 -0.19 10.71 0.93
C GLN A 20 0.97 10.97 1.90
N HIS A 21 1.87 11.88 1.56
CA HIS A 21 3.03 12.19 2.41
C HIS A 21 2.61 12.80 3.76
N LYS A 22 1.56 13.63 3.77
CA LYS A 22 1.00 14.20 5.01
C LYS A 22 0.34 13.11 5.85
N PHE A 23 -0.43 12.21 5.23
CA PHE A 23 -1.04 11.06 5.91
C PHE A 23 0.00 10.14 6.53
N LEU A 24 1.08 9.81 5.82
CA LEU A 24 2.15 8.96 6.34
C LEU A 24 2.81 9.56 7.59
N ARG A 25 3.07 10.87 7.59
CA ARG A 25 3.58 11.59 8.77
C ARG A 25 2.57 11.60 9.91
N LEU A 26 1.30 11.88 9.60
CA LEU A 26 0.22 11.92 10.58
C LEU A 26 0.02 10.56 11.25
N TYR A 27 0.00 9.45 10.49
CA TYR A 27 -0.15 8.10 11.05
C TYR A 27 0.95 7.78 12.06
N ILE A 28 2.22 8.08 11.72
CA ILE A 28 3.33 7.87 12.66
C ILE A 28 3.25 8.82 13.86
N ALA A 29 2.85 10.08 13.66
CA ALA A 29 2.70 11.04 14.76
C ALA A 29 1.61 10.61 15.76
N LEU A 30 0.42 10.24 15.26
CA LEU A 30 -0.68 9.76 16.09
C LEU A 30 -0.35 8.45 16.79
N ALA A 31 0.39 7.55 16.15
CA ALA A 31 0.81 6.30 16.77
C ALA A 31 1.68 6.50 18.02
N LYS A 32 2.43 7.60 18.12
CA LYS A 32 3.22 7.91 19.33
C LYS A 32 2.36 8.13 20.58
N LEU A 33 1.09 8.50 20.41
CA LEU A 33 0.14 8.65 21.53
C LEU A 33 -0.18 7.32 22.21
N ILE A 34 0.18 6.18 21.61
CA ILE A 34 -0.02 4.84 22.17
C ILE A 34 0.77 4.61 23.46
N ASN A 35 1.83 5.41 23.71
CA ASN A 35 2.63 5.32 24.93
C ASN A 35 2.03 6.07 26.13
N ILE A 36 0.89 6.75 25.96
CA ILE A 36 0.20 7.46 27.04
C ILE A 36 -0.76 6.47 27.73
N PRO A 37 -0.71 6.29 29.06
CA PRO A 37 -1.64 5.42 29.78
C PRO A 37 -3.11 5.77 29.49
N VAL A 38 -3.98 4.76 29.37
CA VAL A 38 -5.42 4.86 29.02
C VAL A 38 -5.70 5.40 27.62
N VAL A 39 -5.15 6.56 27.25
CA VAL A 39 -5.27 7.16 25.90
C VAL A 39 -4.73 6.21 24.84
N GLY A 40 -3.60 5.56 25.11
CA GLY A 40 -2.97 4.66 24.16
C GLY A 40 -3.78 3.41 23.84
N VAL A 41 -4.58 2.93 24.80
CA VAL A 41 -5.52 1.81 24.57
C VAL A 41 -6.63 2.24 23.61
N LEU A 42 -7.21 3.42 23.82
CA LEU A 42 -8.22 3.99 22.94
C LEU A 42 -7.66 4.24 21.53
N VAL A 43 -6.50 4.91 21.44
CA VAL A 43 -5.84 5.19 20.15
C VAL A 43 -5.57 3.90 19.39
N ARG A 44 -5.05 2.86 20.04
CA ARG A 44 -4.80 1.56 19.42
C ARG A 44 -6.09 0.89 18.93
N SER A 45 -7.16 0.93 19.71
CA SER A 45 -8.47 0.39 19.34
C SER A 45 -9.05 1.09 18.11
N VAL A 46 -9.02 2.42 18.10
CA VAL A 46 -9.47 3.25 16.96
C VAL A 46 -8.61 2.97 15.73
N ALA A 47 -7.28 2.97 15.88
CA ALA A 47 -6.35 2.70 14.79
C ALA A 47 -6.54 1.29 14.19
N ASN A 48 -6.79 0.27 15.01
CA ASN A 48 -7.07 -1.08 14.52
C ASN A 48 -8.42 -1.17 13.80
N THR A 49 -9.44 -0.46 14.28
CA THR A 49 -10.74 -0.36 13.62
C THR A 49 -10.61 0.31 12.24
N TRP A 50 -9.84 1.40 12.18
CA TRP A 50 -9.49 2.08 10.93
C TRP A 50 -8.68 1.17 10.00
N GLY A 51 -7.67 0.47 10.51
CA GLY A 51 -6.89 -0.49 9.72
C GLY A 51 -7.78 -1.57 9.12
N LYS A 52 -8.70 -2.16 9.90
CA LYS A 52 -9.56 -3.25 9.42
C LYS A 52 -10.55 -2.82 8.32
N ARG A 53 -11.04 -1.59 8.36
CA ARG A 53 -12.16 -1.12 7.50
C ARG A 53 -11.75 -0.09 6.45
N GLY A 54 -10.68 0.64 6.70
CA GLY A 54 -10.31 1.85 5.98
C GLY A 54 -9.02 1.70 5.19
N HIS A 55 -7.88 1.53 5.84
CA HIS A 55 -6.58 1.50 5.13
C HIS A 55 -5.58 0.58 5.80
N HIS A 56 -5.18 -0.48 5.09
CA HIS A 56 -4.21 -1.47 5.55
C HIS A 56 -3.47 -2.14 4.39
N GLY A 57 -2.44 -2.91 4.73
CA GLY A 57 -1.73 -3.78 3.81
C GLY A 57 -1.93 -5.26 4.13
N TYR A 58 -1.77 -6.10 3.11
CA TYR A 58 -1.64 -7.54 3.26
C TYR A 58 -0.22 -7.97 2.89
N LEU A 59 0.41 -8.78 3.73
CA LEU A 59 1.67 -9.45 3.41
C LEU A 59 1.46 -10.50 2.31
N LEU A 60 2.34 -10.48 1.32
CA LEU A 60 2.36 -11.41 0.20
C LEU A 60 3.63 -12.26 0.21
N SER A 61 3.50 -13.51 -0.23
CA SER A 61 4.64 -14.23 -0.81
C SER A 61 5.01 -13.64 -2.18
N LEU A 62 6.20 -13.95 -2.69
CA LEU A 62 6.59 -13.57 -4.05
C LEU A 62 5.59 -14.12 -5.08
N GLU A 63 5.20 -15.39 -4.95
CA GLU A 63 4.22 -16.04 -5.83
C GLU A 63 2.88 -15.30 -5.86
N GLN A 64 2.32 -14.96 -4.69
CA GLN A 64 1.07 -14.20 -4.62
C GLN A 64 1.20 -12.81 -5.26
N ALA A 65 2.35 -12.15 -5.11
CA ALA A 65 2.60 -10.87 -5.76
C ALA A 65 2.65 -11.02 -7.29
N GLU A 66 3.33 -12.03 -7.81
CA GLU A 66 3.36 -12.33 -9.25
C GLU A 66 1.97 -12.66 -9.82
N GLN A 67 1.15 -13.42 -9.08
CA GLN A 67 -0.24 -13.71 -9.46
C GLN A 67 -1.10 -12.44 -9.53
N ILE A 68 -0.94 -11.50 -8.59
CA ILE A 68 -1.64 -10.21 -8.64
C ILE A 68 -1.22 -9.42 -9.88
N ILE A 69 0.07 -9.43 -10.25
CA ILE A 69 0.53 -8.81 -11.51
C ILE A 69 -0.16 -9.46 -12.72
N ASP A 70 -0.29 -10.78 -12.74
CA ASP A 70 -0.96 -11.50 -13.84
C ASP A 70 -2.44 -11.13 -13.98
N ILE A 71 -3.14 -10.96 -12.85
CA ILE A 71 -4.56 -10.60 -12.82
C ILE A 71 -4.78 -9.12 -13.15
N SER A 72 -3.80 -8.25 -12.86
CA SER A 72 -3.94 -6.80 -13.01
C SER A 72 -4.15 -6.39 -14.47
N LYS A 73 -5.13 -5.50 -14.70
CA LYS A 73 -5.41 -4.92 -16.04
C LYS A 73 -4.30 -3.96 -16.48
N SER A 74 -3.77 -3.20 -15.53
CA SER A 74 -2.71 -2.20 -15.73
C SER A 74 -1.67 -2.32 -14.62
N VAL A 75 -0.41 -2.04 -14.98
CA VAL A 75 0.74 -2.12 -14.09
C VAL A 75 1.69 -0.96 -14.36
N ALA A 76 2.11 -0.26 -13.32
CA ALA A 76 3.08 0.82 -13.42
C ALA A 76 4.09 0.79 -12.28
N LEU A 77 5.33 1.15 -12.56
CA LEU A 77 6.37 1.35 -11.56
C LEU A 77 6.32 2.79 -11.04
N GLY A 78 6.32 2.92 -9.72
CA GLY A 78 6.32 4.19 -9.03
C GLY A 78 7.28 4.24 -7.84
N PRO A 79 7.43 5.43 -7.25
CA PRO A 79 8.27 5.60 -6.08
C PRO A 79 7.59 5.12 -4.79
N CYS A 80 8.34 4.47 -3.91
CA CYS A 80 7.95 4.17 -2.55
C CYS A 80 7.79 5.47 -1.74
N ASN A 81 6.54 5.85 -1.47
CA ASN A 81 6.23 7.08 -0.76
C ASN A 81 6.77 7.10 0.69
N CYS A 82 6.83 5.94 1.35
CA CYS A 82 7.42 5.85 2.69
C CYS A 82 8.92 6.18 2.69
N ARG A 83 9.69 5.71 1.70
CA ARG A 83 11.12 6.04 1.60
C ARG A 83 11.35 7.50 1.25
N ARG A 84 10.56 8.07 0.34
CA ARG A 84 10.62 9.52 0.00
C ARG A 84 10.43 10.40 1.24
N VAL A 85 9.47 10.05 2.10
CA VAL A 85 9.09 10.84 3.27
C VAL A 85 10.08 10.72 4.42
N PHE A 86 10.51 9.50 4.75
CA PHE A 86 11.27 9.24 5.98
C PHE A 86 12.78 9.08 5.76
N ARG A 87 13.23 8.55 4.62
CA ARG A 87 14.65 8.42 4.26
C ARG A 87 15.52 7.77 5.35
N ASN A 88 14.99 6.77 6.06
CA ASN A 88 15.71 6.04 7.12
C ASN A 88 16.64 4.93 6.57
N CYS A 89 16.82 4.80 5.25
CA CYS A 89 17.66 3.79 4.61
C CYS A 89 17.97 4.17 3.17
N ASP A 90 18.99 3.54 2.60
CA ASP A 90 19.45 3.76 1.20
C ASP A 90 18.79 2.82 0.17
N ALA A 91 17.77 2.05 0.58
CA ALA A 91 17.06 1.16 -0.32
C ALA A 91 16.39 1.93 -1.48
N PRO A 92 16.31 1.35 -2.70
CA PRO A 92 15.78 2.04 -3.87
C PRO A 92 14.39 2.63 -3.67
N VAL A 93 14.19 3.85 -4.19
CA VAL A 93 12.89 4.54 -4.14
C VAL A 93 11.95 3.97 -5.20
N MET A 94 12.41 3.70 -6.42
CA MET A 94 11.58 3.14 -7.50
C MET A 94 11.35 1.64 -7.29
N ALA A 95 10.41 1.31 -6.41
CA ALA A 95 10.18 -0.05 -5.92
C ALA A 95 8.71 -0.30 -5.53
N GLU A 96 7.78 0.53 -5.97
CA GLU A 96 6.34 0.32 -5.77
C GLU A 96 5.71 -0.03 -7.11
N ILE A 97 4.96 -1.12 -7.17
CA ILE A 97 4.23 -1.53 -8.38
C ILE A 97 2.76 -1.16 -8.17
N VAL A 98 2.31 -0.13 -8.86
CA VAL A 98 0.93 0.32 -8.85
C VAL A 98 0.11 -0.56 -9.80
N VAL A 99 -1.08 -0.97 -9.36
CA VAL A 99 -1.90 -1.95 -10.08
C VAL A 99 -3.36 -1.51 -10.20
N GLY A 100 -4.01 -1.87 -11.32
CA GLY A 100 -5.44 -1.66 -11.55
C GLY A 100 -5.88 -0.20 -11.34
N ALA A 101 -6.91 0.01 -10.52
CA ALA A 101 -7.44 1.32 -10.15
C ALA A 101 -6.39 2.31 -9.62
N GLY A 102 -5.30 1.80 -9.02
CA GLY A 102 -4.20 2.63 -8.57
C GLY A 102 -3.49 3.34 -9.71
N VAL A 103 -3.33 2.69 -10.88
CA VAL A 103 -2.64 3.26 -12.04
C VAL A 103 -3.44 4.43 -12.58
N GLU A 104 -4.74 4.22 -12.83
CA GLU A 104 -5.66 5.27 -13.30
C GLU A 104 -5.69 6.44 -12.32
N THR A 105 -5.91 6.16 -11.03
CA THR A 105 -6.01 7.20 -10.01
C THR A 105 -4.72 8.01 -9.91
N PHE A 106 -3.57 7.34 -9.78
CA PHE A 106 -2.30 8.02 -9.49
C PHE A 106 -1.68 8.69 -10.71
N SER A 107 -1.90 8.18 -11.93
CA SER A 107 -1.50 8.87 -13.15
C SER A 107 -2.20 10.23 -13.28
N GLU A 108 -3.45 10.36 -12.84
CA GLU A 108 -4.16 11.64 -12.83
C GLU A 108 -3.66 12.60 -11.75
N ILE A 109 -3.51 12.12 -10.51
CA ILE A 109 -3.23 13.01 -9.36
C ILE A 109 -1.75 13.29 -9.13
N LYS A 110 -0.86 12.51 -9.75
CA LYS A 110 0.60 12.62 -9.66
C LYS A 110 1.21 12.41 -11.06
N PRO A 111 0.88 13.28 -12.03
CA PRO A 111 1.33 13.12 -13.41
C PRO A 111 2.86 13.06 -13.47
N GLY A 112 3.39 12.10 -14.22
CA GLY A 112 4.82 11.89 -14.40
C GLY A 112 5.54 11.15 -13.27
N GLU A 113 4.87 10.77 -12.17
CA GLU A 113 5.52 9.95 -11.13
C GLU A 113 5.50 8.44 -11.43
N LEU A 114 4.60 7.99 -12.31
CA LEU A 114 4.46 6.58 -12.68
C LEU A 114 5.01 6.33 -14.08
N ARG A 115 5.65 5.18 -14.24
CA ARG A 115 6.07 4.64 -15.53
C ARG A 115 5.33 3.33 -15.78
N GLU A 116 4.48 3.28 -16.80
CA GLU A 116 3.85 2.02 -17.21
C GLU A 116 4.92 1.02 -17.66
N ILE A 117 4.74 -0.25 -17.28
CA ILE A 117 5.70 -1.33 -17.52
C ILE A 117 4.96 -2.62 -17.89
N SER A 118 5.67 -3.54 -18.54
CA SER A 118 5.11 -4.87 -18.80
C SER A 118 4.95 -5.68 -17.51
N LYS A 119 4.11 -6.73 -17.56
CA LYS A 119 3.95 -7.67 -16.45
C LYS A 119 5.25 -8.39 -16.14
N GLU A 120 6.01 -8.75 -17.16
CA GLU A 120 7.32 -9.39 -17.05
C GLU A 120 8.33 -8.46 -16.36
N GLU A 121 8.37 -7.18 -16.73
CA GLU A 121 9.22 -6.18 -16.07
C GLU A 121 8.81 -6.02 -14.59
N ALA A 122 7.51 -5.97 -14.31
CA ALA A 122 7.01 -5.86 -12.95
C ALA A 122 7.40 -7.07 -12.07
N LYS A 123 7.29 -8.29 -12.60
CA LYS A 123 7.77 -9.51 -11.93
C LYS A 123 9.28 -9.48 -11.73
N GLY A 124 10.04 -8.96 -12.69
CA GLY A 124 11.47 -8.71 -12.54
C GLY A 124 11.78 -7.79 -11.35
N VAL A 125 11.05 -6.69 -11.21
CA VAL A 125 11.19 -5.78 -10.05
C VAL A 125 10.84 -6.50 -8.73
N LEU A 126 9.79 -7.31 -8.70
CA LEU A 126 9.42 -8.10 -7.52
C LEU A 126 10.56 -9.05 -7.12
N ARG A 127 11.13 -9.79 -8.06
CA ARG A 127 12.26 -10.72 -7.81
C ARG A 127 13.48 -9.99 -7.28
N THR A 128 13.90 -8.90 -7.91
CA THR A 128 15.02 -8.07 -7.44
C THR A 128 14.79 -7.57 -6.01
N CYS A 129 13.57 -7.09 -5.71
CA CYS A 129 13.22 -6.65 -4.36
C CYS A 129 13.21 -7.83 -3.36
N HIS A 130 12.75 -9.00 -3.78
CA HIS A 130 12.73 -10.21 -2.96
C HIS A 130 14.14 -10.66 -2.58
N GLU A 131 15.05 -10.70 -3.56
CA GLU A 131 16.47 -11.02 -3.36
C GLU A 131 17.15 -10.02 -2.44
N ALA A 132 16.75 -8.74 -2.52
CA ALA A 132 17.16 -7.69 -1.57
C ALA A 132 16.46 -7.79 -0.19
N ARG A 133 15.76 -8.89 0.10
CA ARG A 133 15.04 -9.19 1.35
C ARG A 133 13.95 -8.16 1.71
N MET A 134 13.34 -7.56 0.70
CA MET A 134 12.21 -6.64 0.88
C MET A 134 10.91 -7.44 0.97
N MET A 135 10.00 -6.99 1.83
CA MET A 135 8.69 -7.66 1.99
C MET A 135 7.72 -7.18 0.93
N HIS A 136 6.97 -8.09 0.31
CA HIS A 136 5.90 -7.73 -0.62
C HIS A 136 4.60 -7.50 0.15
N THR A 137 3.92 -6.39 -0.15
CA THR A 137 2.62 -6.09 0.45
C THR A 137 1.67 -5.49 -0.57
N ILE A 138 0.43 -5.98 -0.68
CA ILE A 138 -0.62 -5.26 -1.42
C ILE A 138 -1.36 -4.31 -0.47
N MET A 139 -1.46 -3.04 -0.86
CA MET A 139 -2.15 -2.00 -0.10
C MET A 139 -3.59 -1.84 -0.54
N ARG A 140 -4.49 -1.68 0.43
CA ARG A 140 -5.93 -1.49 0.22
C ARG A 140 -6.44 -0.22 0.89
N CYS A 141 -7.03 0.70 0.13
CA CYS A 141 -7.68 1.90 0.63
C CYS A 141 -9.19 1.83 0.35
N GLY A 142 -10.01 1.81 1.40
CA GLY A 142 -11.42 1.50 1.30
C GLY A 142 -11.62 0.10 0.72
N ARG A 143 -12.22 0.04 -0.48
CA ARG A 143 -12.39 -1.21 -1.22
C ARG A 143 -11.30 -1.44 -2.26
N ASP A 144 -10.44 -0.46 -2.52
CA ASP A 144 -9.50 -0.50 -3.64
C ASP A 144 -8.13 -1.05 -3.25
N PHE A 145 -7.74 -2.17 -3.84
CA PHE A 145 -6.35 -2.54 -3.97
C PHE A 145 -5.66 -1.64 -5.00
N TYR A 146 -4.53 -1.03 -4.65
CA TYR A 146 -3.94 0.01 -5.50
C TYR A 146 -2.44 -0.15 -5.78
N ALA A 147 -1.68 -0.80 -4.91
CA ALA A 147 -0.24 -0.96 -5.12
C ALA A 147 0.34 -2.13 -4.35
N ILE A 148 1.23 -2.88 -5.01
CA ILE A 148 2.19 -3.79 -4.39
C ILE A 148 3.42 -2.97 -3.98
N CYS A 149 3.63 -2.77 -2.69
CA CYS A 149 4.81 -2.12 -2.15
C CYS A 149 5.89 -3.17 -1.83
N ASN A 150 7.12 -2.92 -2.28
CA ASN A 150 8.30 -3.66 -1.83
C ASN A 150 8.90 -2.93 -0.63
N CYS A 151 8.61 -3.42 0.57
CA CYS A 151 8.76 -2.70 1.82
C CYS A 151 10.05 -3.07 2.57
N CYS A 152 10.70 -2.06 3.16
CA CYS A 152 11.74 -2.23 4.17
C CYS A 152 11.15 -1.97 5.57
N THR A 153 11.75 -2.53 6.61
CA THR A 153 11.33 -2.29 8.00
C THR A 153 11.63 -0.87 8.48
N CYS A 154 12.65 -0.20 7.91
CA CYS A 154 13.10 1.13 8.33
C CYS A 154 12.10 2.26 8.04
N CYS A 155 11.45 2.21 6.87
CA CYS A 155 10.61 3.31 6.38
C CYS A 155 9.12 2.95 6.32
N CYS A 156 8.77 1.69 6.03
CA CYS A 156 7.40 1.26 5.76
C CYS A 156 6.46 1.60 6.93
N VAL A 157 5.48 2.47 6.69
CA VAL A 157 4.54 2.92 7.73
C VAL A 157 3.70 1.75 8.26
N PRO A 158 3.02 0.92 7.43
CA PRO A 158 2.28 -0.24 7.92
C PRO A 158 3.12 -1.17 8.81
N THR A 159 4.35 -1.46 8.40
CA THR A 159 5.28 -2.29 9.16
C THR A 159 5.62 -1.65 10.50
N ARG A 160 5.97 -0.36 10.51
CA ARG A 160 6.31 0.37 11.74
C ARG A 160 5.12 0.50 12.69
N LEU A 161 3.92 0.78 12.18
CA LEU A 161 2.67 0.82 12.95
C LEU A 161 2.39 -0.52 13.64
N ARG A 162 2.57 -1.62 12.93
CA ARG A 162 2.44 -2.96 13.51
C ARG A 162 3.53 -3.27 14.52
N GLN A 163 4.81 -3.12 14.14
CA GLN A 163 5.95 -3.61 14.93
C GLN A 163 6.27 -2.75 16.14
N HIS A 164 6.22 -1.42 16.02
CA HIS A 164 6.62 -0.51 17.10
C HIS A 164 5.45 -0.01 17.94
N TYR A 165 4.24 0.00 17.39
CA TYR A 165 3.07 0.56 18.06
C TYR A 165 1.95 -0.46 18.27
N GLY A 166 2.11 -1.70 17.80
CA GLY A 166 1.14 -2.78 17.95
C GLY A 166 -0.25 -2.47 17.39
N ILE A 167 -0.30 -1.72 16.28
CA ILE A 167 -1.50 -1.56 15.47
C ILE A 167 -1.53 -2.74 14.49
N GLU A 168 -2.09 -3.85 14.95
CA GLU A 168 -2.09 -5.13 14.25
C GLU A 168 -2.68 -5.05 12.85
N TYR A 169 -3.80 -4.34 12.68
CA TYR A 169 -4.51 -4.28 11.41
C TYR A 169 -3.89 -3.32 10.40
N ALA A 170 -2.78 -2.63 10.73
CA ALA A 170 -2.05 -1.85 9.73
C ALA A 170 -1.43 -2.77 8.66
N LEU A 171 -1.02 -3.98 9.04
CA LEU A 171 -0.44 -4.98 8.16
C LEU A 171 -0.82 -6.38 8.65
N VAL A 172 -1.55 -7.14 7.83
CA VAL A 172 -2.04 -8.47 8.19
C VAL A 172 -1.68 -9.50 7.13
N ARG A 173 -1.92 -10.78 7.40
CA ARG A 173 -1.78 -11.84 6.40
C ARG A 173 -3.18 -12.36 6.07
N ASN A 174 -3.46 -12.51 4.78
CA ASN A 174 -4.68 -13.15 4.28
C ASN A 174 -4.27 -14.15 3.20
N ARG A 175 -4.67 -15.41 3.35
CA ARG A 175 -4.33 -16.47 2.39
C ARG A 175 -5.09 -16.29 1.08
N ASP A 176 -6.31 -15.74 1.15
CA ASP A 176 -7.23 -15.59 0.02
C ASP A 176 -7.10 -14.21 -0.66
N VAL A 177 -6.06 -13.43 -0.34
CA VAL A 177 -5.88 -12.06 -0.84
C VAL A 177 -5.82 -11.98 -2.37
N VAL A 178 -5.30 -13.01 -3.03
CA VAL A 178 -5.26 -13.08 -4.50
C VAL A 178 -6.67 -13.25 -5.08
N GLU A 179 -7.51 -14.08 -4.46
CA GLU A 179 -8.92 -14.23 -4.85
C GLU A 179 -9.73 -12.96 -4.55
N ASP A 180 -9.47 -12.31 -3.41
CA ASP A 180 -10.10 -11.03 -3.08
C ASP A 180 -9.73 -9.94 -4.09
N PHE A 181 -8.46 -9.91 -4.52
CA PHE A 181 -8.02 -9.02 -5.60
C PHE A 181 -8.72 -9.36 -6.92
N ARG A 182 -8.77 -10.64 -7.31
CA ARG A 182 -9.42 -11.09 -8.55
C ARG A 182 -10.89 -10.69 -8.59
N ARG A 183 -11.62 -10.89 -7.48
CA ARG A 183 -13.03 -10.49 -7.35
C ARG A 183 -13.26 -8.99 -7.52
N GLN A 184 -12.26 -8.16 -7.24
CA GLN A 184 -12.34 -6.72 -7.44
C GLN A 184 -12.10 -6.28 -8.90
N GLN A 185 -11.51 -7.14 -9.74
CA GLN A 185 -11.17 -6.83 -11.14
C GLN A 185 -12.28 -7.27 -12.12
N LEU A 186 -13.21 -8.13 -11.68
CA LEU A 186 -14.41 -8.56 -12.39
C LEU A 186 -15.51 -7.50 -12.29
#